data_AF-A0A3M0ZWX7-F1
#
_entry.id   AF-A0A3M0ZWX7-F1
#
_cell.length_a   1.000
_cell.length_b   1.000
_cell.length_c   1.000
_cell.angle_alpha   90.00
_cell.angle_beta   90.00
_cell.angle_gamma   90.00
#
_symmetry.space_group_name_H-M   'P 1'
#
loop_
_entity.id
_entity.type
_entity.pdbx_description
1 polymer ?
#
loop_
_entity_poly.entity_id
_entity_poly.type
_entity_poly.pdbx_seq_one_letter_code
_entity_poly.pdbx_strand_id
1 'polypeptide(L)'
;ALASDPHYATNAARVANRKALVGIIARRMAERESADWLERLKAARIPAGPVNTIAEAFAHPQAIHRGLKVELDHPLGVKVPTVANPIRLSETPIAYRDPPPMLGQHTDAILDELGYDADAIARLRADGVVA
;
A
#
# COMPACT_ATOMS: atom_id res chain seq x y z
N ALA A 1 -32.15 -19.04 14.69
CA ALA A 1 -31.69 -19.11 16.09
C ALA A 1 -31.05 -17.80 16.55
N LEU A 2 -29.90 -17.35 16.04
CA LEU A 2 -29.29 -16.06 16.48
C LEU A 2 -30.06 -14.80 16.04
N ALA A 3 -30.57 -14.78 14.80
CA ALA A 3 -31.23 -13.59 14.26
C ALA A 3 -32.50 -13.18 15.04
N SER A 4 -33.12 -14.14 15.73
CA SER A 4 -34.31 -13.98 16.56
C SER A 4 -34.01 -13.84 18.06
N ASP A 5 -32.75 -13.98 18.47
CA ASP A 5 -32.35 -13.85 19.88
C ASP A 5 -32.41 -12.36 20.30
N PRO A 6 -33.12 -11.99 21.38
CA PRO A 6 -33.18 -10.61 21.86
C PRO A 6 -31.81 -9.94 22.06
N HIS A 7 -30.76 -10.72 22.38
CA HIS A 7 -29.41 -10.20 22.54
C HIS A 7 -28.75 -9.77 21.21
N TYR A 8 -29.27 -10.22 20.06
CA TYR A 8 -28.69 -9.98 18.73
C TYR A 8 -29.68 -9.51 17.65
N ALA A 9 -30.98 -9.44 17.96
CA ALA A 9 -32.03 -9.12 17.00
C ALA A 9 -31.89 -7.70 16.40
N THR A 10 -31.51 -6.72 17.21
CA THR A 10 -31.31 -5.33 16.77
C THR A 10 -29.83 -4.98 16.66
N ASN A 11 -29.52 -3.94 15.89
CA ASN A 11 -28.13 -3.46 15.80
C ASN A 11 -27.60 -3.01 17.18
N ALA A 12 -28.41 -2.28 17.96
CA ALA A 12 -28.05 -1.85 19.29
C ALA A 12 -27.73 -3.04 20.21
N ALA A 13 -28.55 -4.09 20.18
CA ALA A 13 -28.31 -5.31 20.95
C ALA A 13 -27.01 -6.02 20.52
N ARG A 14 -26.73 -6.10 19.22
CA ARG A 14 -25.46 -6.66 18.71
C ARG A 14 -24.23 -5.84 19.12
N VAL A 15 -24.33 -4.51 19.18
CA VAL A 15 -23.23 -3.65 19.64
C VAL A 15 -23.00 -3.87 21.14
N ALA A 16 -24.06 -3.88 21.95
CA ALA A 16 -23.96 -4.14 23.38
C ALA A 16 -23.35 -5.52 23.70
N ASN A 17 -23.68 -6.53 22.89
CA ASN A 17 -23.20 -7.92 23.05
C ASN A 17 -22.08 -8.30 22.07
N ARG A 18 -21.36 -7.31 21.50
CA ARG A 18 -20.39 -7.53 20.39
C ARG A 18 -19.35 -8.59 20.71
N LYS A 19 -18.76 -8.57 21.91
CA LYS A 19 -17.70 -9.52 22.28
C LYS A 19 -18.19 -10.97 22.21
N ALA A 20 -19.37 -11.25 22.74
CA ALA A 20 -19.98 -12.58 22.69
C ALA A 20 -20.36 -12.97 21.26
N LEU A 21 -20.99 -12.05 20.51
CA LEU A 21 -21.38 -12.29 19.12
C LEU A 21 -20.18 -12.61 18.22
N VAL A 22 -19.11 -11.83 18.33
CA VAL A 22 -17.87 -12.07 17.56
C VAL A 22 -17.28 -13.43 17.89
N GLY A 23 -17.28 -13.84 19.17
CA GLY A 23 -16.81 -15.18 19.55
C GLY A 23 -17.64 -16.33 18.96
N ILE A 24 -18.95 -16.15 18.83
CA ILE A 24 -19.84 -17.12 18.16
C ILE A 24 -19.51 -17.19 16.67
N ILE A 25 -19.40 -16.03 16.00
CA ILE A 25 -19.11 -15.96 14.57
C ILE A 25 -17.73 -16.53 14.27
N ALA A 26 -16.70 -16.17 15.05
CA ALA A 26 -15.33 -16.63 14.85
C ALA A 26 -15.22 -18.16 14.92
N ARG A 27 -15.87 -18.79 15.91
CA ARG A 27 -15.93 -20.26 16.00
C ARG A 27 -16.53 -20.89 14.75
N ARG A 28 -17.60 -20.31 14.19
CA ARG A 28 -18.18 -20.78 12.93
C ARG A 28 -17.26 -20.57 11.75
N MET A 29 -16.63 -19.40 11.64
CA MET A 29 -15.69 -19.11 10.55
C MET A 29 -14.49 -20.08 10.56
N ALA A 30 -14.07 -20.58 11.72
CA ALA A 30 -12.99 -21.56 11.82
C ALA A 30 -13.36 -22.97 11.34
N GLU A 31 -14.62 -23.27 11.06
CA GLU A 31 -15.08 -24.61 10.63
C GLU A 31 -14.81 -24.90 9.14
N ARG A 32 -14.38 -23.91 8.36
CA ARG A 32 -14.12 -24.05 6.91
C ARG A 32 -12.98 -23.16 6.46
N GLU A 33 -12.42 -23.49 5.31
CA GLU A 33 -11.42 -22.67 4.64
C GLU A 33 -11.99 -21.31 4.21
N SER A 34 -11.12 -20.31 4.11
CA SER A 34 -11.52 -18.94 3.75
C SER A 34 -12.18 -18.87 2.37
N ALA A 35 -11.69 -19.66 1.40
CA ALA A 35 -12.25 -19.71 0.04
C ALA A 35 -13.72 -20.16 0.03
N ASP A 36 -14.05 -21.19 0.82
CA ASP A 36 -15.43 -21.68 0.95
C ASP A 36 -16.35 -20.62 1.55
N TRP A 37 -15.86 -19.89 2.56
CA TRP A 37 -16.63 -18.80 3.16
C TRP A 37 -16.86 -17.66 2.18
N LEU A 38 -15.84 -17.26 1.42
CA LEU A 38 -15.97 -16.17 0.44
C LEU A 38 -17.05 -16.47 -0.60
N GLU A 39 -17.10 -17.69 -1.15
CA GLU A 39 -18.15 -18.08 -2.10
C GLU A 39 -19.55 -18.04 -1.46
N ARG A 40 -19.70 -18.57 -0.24
CA ARG A 40 -20.98 -18.57 0.48
C ARG A 40 -21.46 -17.17 0.84
N LEU A 41 -20.55 -16.32 1.33
CA LEU A 41 -20.86 -14.95 1.72
C LEU A 41 -21.20 -14.09 0.50
N LYS A 42 -20.49 -14.28 -0.62
CA LYS A 42 -20.81 -13.64 -1.91
C LYS A 42 -22.20 -14.05 -2.39
N ALA A 43 -22.53 -15.34 -2.37
CA ALA A 43 -23.87 -15.82 -2.73
C ALA A 43 -24.97 -15.23 -1.83
N ALA A 44 -24.67 -15.00 -0.54
CA ALA A 44 -25.55 -14.33 0.41
C ALA A 44 -25.55 -12.79 0.29
N ARG A 45 -24.79 -12.20 -0.65
CA ARG A 45 -24.57 -10.75 -0.81
C ARG A 45 -24.02 -10.06 0.44
N ILE A 46 -23.21 -10.80 1.22
CA ILE A 46 -22.49 -10.26 2.37
C ILE A 46 -21.10 -9.82 1.91
N PRO A 47 -20.72 -8.54 2.08
CA PRO A 47 -19.38 -8.08 1.74
C PRO A 47 -18.32 -8.80 2.57
N ALA A 48 -17.40 -9.47 1.89
CA ALA A 48 -16.24 -10.12 2.49
C ALA A 48 -15.09 -10.15 1.46
N GLY A 49 -13.86 -10.18 1.96
CA GLY A 49 -12.66 -10.31 1.15
C GLY A 49 -11.59 -11.10 1.91
N PRO A 50 -10.66 -11.75 1.19
CA PRO A 50 -9.54 -12.42 1.82
C PRO A 50 -8.61 -11.40 2.49
N VAL A 51 -7.88 -11.84 3.50
CA VAL A 51 -6.73 -11.11 4.03
C VAL A 51 -5.52 -11.53 3.20
N ASN A 52 -5.11 -10.67 2.27
CA ASN A 52 -3.99 -10.94 1.38
C ASN A 52 -2.64 -10.63 2.07
N THR A 53 -1.63 -11.43 1.78
CA THR A 53 -0.22 -11.05 1.95
C THR A 53 0.15 -9.92 0.98
N ILE A 54 1.31 -9.29 1.20
CA ILE A 54 1.81 -8.24 0.31
C ILE A 54 1.97 -8.77 -1.12
N ALA A 55 2.54 -9.98 -1.28
CA ALA A 55 2.72 -10.60 -2.60
C ALA A 55 1.39 -10.83 -3.32
N GLU A 56 0.39 -11.37 -2.62
CA GLU A 56 -0.96 -11.58 -3.17
C GLU A 56 -1.65 -10.26 -3.50
N ALA A 57 -1.46 -9.21 -2.70
CA ALA A 57 -2.02 -7.88 -2.96
C ALA A 57 -1.48 -7.28 -4.27
N PHE A 58 -0.17 -7.43 -4.55
CA PHE A 58 0.43 -6.97 -5.82
C PHE A 58 0.04 -7.86 -7.01
N ALA A 59 -0.16 -9.16 -6.79
CA ALA A 59 -0.61 -10.10 -7.81
C ALA A 59 -2.12 -10.02 -8.09
N HIS A 60 -2.89 -9.30 -7.26
CA HIS A 60 -4.33 -9.22 -7.41
C HIS A 60 -4.72 -8.62 -8.78
N PRO A 61 -5.70 -9.19 -9.51
CA PRO A 61 -6.07 -8.71 -10.85
C PRO A 61 -6.36 -7.21 -10.91
N GLN A 62 -7.03 -6.67 -9.89
CA GLN A 62 -7.31 -5.24 -9.81
C GLN A 62 -6.05 -4.40 -9.57
N ALA A 63 -5.07 -4.89 -8.80
CA ALA A 63 -3.81 -4.18 -8.58
C ALA A 63 -3.00 -4.09 -9.88
N ILE A 64 -2.95 -5.19 -10.64
CA ILE A 64 -2.32 -5.26 -11.97
C ILE A 64 -3.05 -4.34 -12.95
N HIS A 65 -4.38 -4.46 -13.05
CA HIS A 65 -5.19 -3.62 -13.93
C HIS A 65 -5.01 -2.12 -13.63
N ARG A 66 -4.85 -1.77 -12.34
CA ARG A 66 -4.60 -0.39 -11.93
C ARG A 66 -3.14 0.05 -12.08
N GLY A 67 -2.21 -0.83 -12.45
CA GLY A 67 -0.78 -0.51 -12.51
C GLY A 67 -0.22 -0.11 -11.14
N LEU A 68 -0.57 -0.86 -10.09
CA LEU A 68 -0.17 -0.54 -8.71
C LEU A 68 1.35 -0.61 -8.51
N LYS A 69 2.02 -1.55 -9.19
CA LYS A 69 3.48 -1.67 -9.17
C LYS A 69 4.06 -0.86 -10.32
N VAL A 70 4.98 0.04 -10.00
CA VAL A 70 5.79 0.81 -10.96
C VAL A 70 7.24 0.37 -10.82
N GLU A 71 7.95 0.23 -11.93
CA GLU A 71 9.38 -0.09 -11.93
C GLU A 71 10.15 1.04 -12.59
N LEU A 72 11.15 1.56 -11.87
CA LEU A 72 11.98 2.68 -12.33
C LEU A 72 13.42 2.20 -12.54
N ASP A 73 14.00 2.59 -13.68
CA ASP A 73 15.41 2.32 -13.97
C ASP A 73 16.29 3.19 -13.08
N HIS A 74 17.18 2.55 -12.31
CA HIS A 74 18.05 3.22 -11.34
C HIS A 74 19.50 3.27 -11.85
N PRO A 75 20.28 4.33 -11.55
CA PRO A 75 21.67 4.48 -12.01
C PRO A 75 22.61 3.31 -11.68
N LEU A 76 22.27 2.49 -10.68
CA LEU A 76 22.98 1.25 -10.32
C LEU A 76 22.72 0.08 -11.28
N GLY A 77 22.02 0.28 -12.38
CA GLY A 77 21.70 -0.77 -13.36
C GLY A 77 20.61 -1.74 -12.88
N VAL A 78 19.79 -1.34 -11.92
CA VAL A 78 18.68 -2.15 -11.36
C VAL A 78 17.35 -1.47 -11.62
N LYS A 79 16.26 -2.25 -11.68
CA LYS A 79 14.90 -1.72 -11.61
C LYS A 79 14.45 -1.66 -10.16
N VAL A 80 14.02 -0.50 -9.70
CA VAL A 80 13.50 -0.30 -8.34
C VAL A 80 11.98 -0.37 -8.39
N PRO A 81 11.36 -1.37 -7.74
CA PRO A 81 9.91 -1.45 -7.65
C PRO A 81 9.40 -0.44 -6.62
N THR A 82 8.35 0.29 -6.98
CA THR A 82 7.64 1.23 -6.10
C THR A 82 6.12 1.08 -6.24
N VAL A 83 5.41 1.69 -5.30
CA VAL A 83 3.94 1.72 -5.30
C VAL A 83 3.47 2.96 -6.00
N ALA A 84 2.58 2.78 -6.98
CA ALA A 84 1.94 3.88 -7.68
C ALA A 84 1.14 4.75 -6.70
N ASN A 85 1.08 6.06 -6.99
CA ASN A 85 0.10 6.95 -6.41
C ASN A 85 -1.32 6.35 -6.60
N PRO A 86 -2.14 6.24 -5.53
CA PRO A 86 -3.48 5.65 -5.62
C PRO A 86 -4.46 6.51 -6.44
N ILE A 87 -4.19 7.81 -6.57
CA ILE A 87 -5.02 8.77 -7.29
C ILE A 87 -4.73 8.68 -8.80
N ARG A 88 -5.77 8.86 -9.60
CA ARG A 88 -5.69 8.96 -11.07
C ARG A 88 -6.34 10.29 -11.48
N LEU A 89 -5.57 11.11 -12.18
CA LEU A 89 -6.01 12.42 -12.68
C LEU A 89 -6.07 12.33 -14.21
N SER A 90 -7.21 12.72 -14.78
CA SER A 90 -7.45 12.64 -16.23
C SER A 90 -6.70 13.70 -17.02
N GLU A 91 -6.58 14.92 -16.49
CA GLU A 91 -5.93 16.05 -17.17
C GLU A 91 -4.43 16.12 -16.88
N THR A 92 -4.02 15.71 -15.68
CA THR A 92 -2.61 15.74 -15.22
C THR A 92 -2.17 14.37 -14.68
N PRO A 93 -2.06 13.35 -15.55
CA PRO A 93 -1.66 12.01 -15.12
C PRO A 93 -0.34 12.02 -14.34
N ILE A 94 -0.26 11.19 -13.30
CA ILE A 94 0.95 11.04 -12.50
C ILE A 94 2.06 10.44 -13.37
N ALA A 95 3.18 11.14 -13.45
CA ALA A 95 4.38 10.67 -14.13
C ALA A 95 5.45 10.28 -13.10
N TYR A 96 6.04 9.10 -13.26
CA TYR A 96 7.18 8.65 -12.46
C TYR A 96 8.43 8.81 -13.34
N ARG A 97 9.20 9.87 -13.08
CA ARG A 97 10.31 10.27 -13.95
C ARG A 97 11.64 9.75 -13.41
N ASP A 98 11.88 9.99 -12.14
CA ASP A 98 13.17 9.73 -11.52
C ASP A 98 13.06 8.60 -10.50
N PRO A 99 14.04 7.69 -10.46
CA PRO A 99 14.18 6.74 -9.38
C PRO A 99 14.62 7.46 -8.09
N PRO A 100 14.61 6.79 -6.93
CA PRO A 100 15.27 7.32 -5.74
C PRO A 100 16.72 7.73 -6.06
N PRO A 101 17.18 8.90 -5.57
CA PRO A 101 18.52 9.38 -5.89
C PRO A 101 19.60 8.56 -5.17
N MET A 102 20.77 8.47 -5.80
CA MET A 102 22.00 8.06 -5.13
C MET A 102 22.39 9.07 -4.05
N LEU A 103 23.14 8.59 -3.05
CA LEU A 103 23.76 9.49 -2.07
C LEU A 103 24.62 10.53 -2.79
N GLY A 104 24.33 11.82 -2.55
CA GLY A 104 25.06 12.93 -3.15
C GLY A 104 24.78 13.19 -4.64
N GLN A 105 23.82 12.48 -5.27
CA GLN A 105 23.58 12.59 -6.73
C GLN A 105 23.33 14.01 -7.21
N HIS A 106 22.70 14.85 -6.39
CA HIS A 106 22.32 16.22 -6.73
C HIS A 106 23.11 17.28 -5.94
N THR A 107 24.16 16.89 -5.19
CA THR A 107 24.94 17.83 -4.36
C THR A 107 25.44 19.01 -5.19
N ASP A 108 26.18 18.73 -6.26
CA ASP A 108 26.83 19.78 -7.06
C ASP A 108 25.79 20.66 -7.78
N ALA A 109 24.74 20.05 -8.33
CA ALA A 109 23.65 20.78 -9.00
C ALA A 109 22.95 21.75 -8.04
N ILE A 110 22.66 21.33 -6.81
CA ILE A 110 22.01 22.18 -5.81
C ILE A 110 22.97 23.29 -5.33
N LEU A 111 24.26 23.01 -5.15
CA LEU A 111 25.23 24.02 -4.73
C LEU A 111 25.45 25.09 -5.81
N ASP A 112 25.48 24.69 -7.08
CA ASP A 112 25.51 25.60 -8.23
C ASP A 112 24.26 26.49 -8.26
N GLU A 113 23.06 25.92 -8.09
CA GLU A 113 21.80 26.67 -7.97
C GLU A 113 21.80 27.68 -6.81
N LEU A 114 22.53 27.38 -5.73
CA LEU A 114 22.71 28.26 -4.58
C LEU A 114 23.80 29.33 -4.78
N GLY A 115 24.51 29.31 -5.91
CA GLY A 115 25.52 30.31 -6.28
C GLY A 115 26.94 30.00 -5.81
N TYR A 116 27.24 28.74 -5.44
CA TYR A 116 28.61 28.31 -5.18
C TYR A 116 29.34 28.07 -6.49
N ASP A 117 30.54 28.62 -6.63
CA ASP A 117 31.40 28.29 -7.77
C ASP A 117 32.06 26.91 -7.61
N ALA A 118 32.62 26.40 -8.71
CA ALA A 118 33.28 25.09 -8.76
C ALA A 118 34.41 24.97 -7.72
N ASP A 119 35.13 26.05 -7.42
CA ASP A 119 36.24 26.06 -6.45
C ASP A 119 35.73 25.95 -5.00
N ALA A 120 34.61 26.62 -4.67
CA ALA A 120 33.95 26.48 -3.40
C ALA A 120 33.38 25.07 -3.20
N ILE A 121 32.72 24.50 -4.22
CA ILE A 121 32.20 23.12 -4.17
C ILE A 121 33.34 22.11 -3.95
N ALA A 122 34.45 22.26 -4.69
CA ALA A 122 35.61 21.39 -4.53
C ALA A 122 36.22 21.44 -3.12
N ARG A 123 36.28 22.63 -2.50
CA ARG A 123 36.73 22.78 -1.10
C ARG A 123 35.81 22.08 -0.11
N LEU A 124 34.49 22.27 -0.23
CA LEU A 124 33.51 21.59 0.64
C LEU A 124 33.63 20.07 0.56
N ARG A 125 33.90 19.54 -0.65
CA ARG A 125 34.12 18.11 -0.87
C ARG A 125 35.44 17.62 -0.27
N ALA A 126 36.53 18.40 -0.42
CA ALA A 126 37.82 18.08 0.18
C ALA A 126 37.78 18.08 1.71
N ASP A 127 36.99 18.98 2.30
CA ASP A 127 36.79 19.10 3.75
C ASP A 127 35.81 18.05 4.30
N GLY A 128 35.20 17.22 3.44
CA GLY A 128 34.24 16.19 3.83
C GLY A 128 32.89 16.74 4.31
N VAL A 129 32.59 18.01 4.00
CA VAL A 129 31.32 18.67 4.35
C VAL A 129 30.17 18.14 3.48
N VAL A 130 30.46 17.83 2.22
CA VAL A 130 29.50 17.30 1.26
C VAL A 130 30.01 16.00 0.61
N ALA A 131 29.06 15.13 0.25
CA ALA A 131 29.32 13.83 -0.38
C ALA A 131 29.47 13.91 -1.90
#